data_AF-A0A7J8T8J7-F1
#
_entry.id   AF-A0A7J8T8J7-F1
#
_cell.length_a   1.000
_cell.length_b   1.000
_cell.length_c   1.000
_cell.angle_alpha   90.00
_cell.angle_beta   90.00
_cell.angle_gamma   90.00
#
_symmetry.space_group_name_H-M   'P 1'
#
loop_
_entity.id
_entity.type
_entity.pdbx_description
1 polymer ?
#
loop_
_entity_poly.entity_id
_entity_poly.type
_entity_poly.pdbx_seq_one_letter_code
_entity_poly.pdbx_strand_id
1 'polypeptide(L)'
;MGVMSRRVLPVCGNLCFFCPSLRARSRQPVKRYKKLLSDIFPRNQEPVPNDRKIGKLCEYAAKNPLRIPKITSNLEQRCFKGLRNEKFGCVKVILCVYTKLLSTCKEQMALFASSLLGIIQTLLEQTRLDEMLIIGCDALAEFVNSQMDSTHMFQLEGLIPKLCQLAEEDGDDDRALRLRSAGLKVLASMIISVTLENYMDTKMTPVNGSKVDENGSPFPDIIENSSDFDPTISSLTSIGYLTGILPRILLTGQRLSYIILPD
;
A
#
# COMPACT_ATOMS: atom_id res chain seq x y z
N MET A 1 51.44 16.21 -17.08
CA MET A 1 51.82 15.23 -16.04
C MET A 1 52.03 15.97 -14.73
N GLY A 2 51.05 15.95 -13.83
CA GLY A 2 51.16 16.54 -12.50
C GLY A 2 50.56 15.56 -11.49
N VAL A 3 51.42 14.78 -10.82
CA VAL A 3 51.00 13.76 -9.86
C VAL A 3 50.77 14.46 -8.52
N MET A 4 49.50 14.70 -8.17
CA MET A 4 49.14 15.20 -6.84
C MET A 4 49.01 14.03 -5.86
N SER A 5 49.95 14.01 -4.90
CA SER A 5 50.09 13.02 -3.84
C SER A 5 48.85 12.93 -2.93
N ARG A 6 48.33 11.72 -2.73
CA ARG A 6 47.13 11.41 -1.90
C ARG A 6 47.37 11.48 -0.38
N ARG A 7 48.29 12.30 0.11
CA ARG A 7 48.63 12.36 1.54
C ARG A 7 48.94 13.76 2.05
N VAL A 8 48.09 14.74 1.79
CA VAL A 8 47.95 15.88 2.70
C VAL A 8 46.50 16.37 2.61
N LEU A 9 45.79 16.37 3.74
CA LEU A 9 44.62 17.18 4.13
C LEU A 9 43.64 16.38 5.02
N PRO A 10 43.99 16.05 6.27
CA PRO A 10 43.04 16.25 7.35
C PRO A 10 43.02 17.76 7.67
N VAL A 11 41.93 18.30 8.22
CA VAL A 11 41.81 19.72 8.65
C VAL A 11 41.46 20.75 7.56
N CYS A 12 40.62 20.40 6.58
CA CYS A 12 39.90 21.40 5.75
C CYS A 12 38.38 21.12 5.65
N GLY A 13 37.81 20.44 6.66
CA GLY A 13 36.38 20.13 6.68
C GLY A 13 35.47 21.25 7.22
N ASN A 14 36.03 22.23 7.94
CA ASN A 14 35.25 23.18 8.76
C ASN A 14 35.33 24.65 8.35
N LEU A 15 36.21 25.07 7.42
CA LEU A 15 36.49 26.50 7.22
C LEU A 15 36.18 27.08 5.83
N CYS A 16 35.43 26.38 4.96
CA CYS A 16 34.99 26.98 3.69
C CYS A 16 33.47 27.21 3.70
N PHE A 17 33.09 28.49 3.83
CA PHE A 17 31.71 28.99 3.71
C PHE A 17 31.35 29.37 2.25
N PHE A 18 32.36 29.64 1.42
CA PHE A 18 32.21 30.16 0.05
C PHE A 18 32.14 29.10 -1.06
N CYS A 19 32.45 27.82 -0.77
CA CYS A 19 32.33 26.73 -1.74
C CYS A 19 31.50 25.55 -1.18
N PRO A 20 30.15 25.64 -1.16
CA PRO A 20 29.28 24.58 -0.66
C PRO A 20 29.44 23.23 -1.39
N SER A 21 29.95 23.24 -2.63
CA SER A 21 30.13 22.08 -3.51
C SER A 21 31.29 21.16 -3.10
N LEU A 22 32.27 21.66 -2.34
CA LEU A 22 33.48 20.90 -1.95
C LEU A 22 33.43 20.30 -0.54
N ARG A 23 32.37 20.59 0.23
CA ARG A 23 32.22 20.02 1.58
C ARG A 23 31.88 18.53 1.49
N ALA A 24 32.71 17.65 2.06
CA ALA A 24 32.42 16.22 2.16
C ALA A 24 31.07 15.92 2.87
N ARG A 25 30.63 16.81 3.77
CA ARG A 25 29.31 16.78 4.45
C ARG A 25 28.10 17.09 3.54
N SER A 26 28.33 17.65 2.34
CA SER A 26 27.30 17.92 1.32
C SER A 26 26.78 16.64 0.67
N ARG A 27 27.58 15.56 0.71
CA ARG A 27 27.26 14.24 0.14
C ARG A 27 26.43 13.34 1.06
N GLN A 28 25.75 13.86 2.08
CA GLN A 28 24.85 13.05 2.89
C GLN A 28 23.43 13.05 2.30
N PRO A 29 22.93 11.91 1.80
CA PRO A 29 21.56 11.77 1.27
C PRO A 29 20.48 12.15 2.31
N VAL A 30 20.85 12.22 3.59
CA VAL A 30 19.98 12.53 4.73
C VAL A 30 19.35 13.93 4.67
N LYS A 31 19.97 14.89 3.95
CA LYS A 31 19.44 16.26 3.87
C LYS A 31 18.48 16.48 2.69
N ARG A 32 18.60 15.71 1.61
CA ARG A 32 17.83 15.93 0.37
C ARG A 32 16.35 15.61 0.55
N TYR A 33 16.02 14.45 1.11
CA TYR A 33 14.63 14.07 1.34
C TYR A 33 13.91 15.01 2.32
N LYS A 34 14.63 15.51 3.34
CA LYS A 34 14.09 16.49 4.29
C LYS A 34 13.70 17.80 3.60
N LYS A 35 14.49 18.24 2.61
CA LYS A 35 14.16 19.42 1.79
C LYS A 35 12.93 19.16 0.92
N LEU A 36 12.85 18.00 0.26
CA LEU A 36 11.68 17.64 -0.55
C LEU A 36 10.41 17.58 0.31
N LEU A 37 10.50 17.02 1.52
CA LEU A 37 9.40 17.02 2.48
C LEU A 37 9.02 18.43 2.95
N SER A 38 9.98 19.33 3.17
CA SER A 38 9.65 20.72 3.51
C SER A 38 9.00 21.49 2.36
N ASP A 39 9.31 21.13 1.12
CA ASP A 39 8.71 21.75 -0.05
C ASP A 39 7.24 21.31 -0.23
N ILE A 40 6.91 20.06 0.13
CA ILE A 40 5.55 19.50 0.12
C ILE A 40 4.74 20.01 1.33
N PHE A 41 5.38 20.06 2.51
CA PHE A 41 4.74 20.46 3.77
C PHE A 41 5.35 21.77 4.29
N PRO A 42 4.96 22.92 3.71
CA PRO A 42 5.40 24.24 4.18
C PRO A 42 4.93 24.51 5.62
N ARG A 43 5.70 25.27 6.39
CA ARG A 43 5.41 25.51 7.82
C ARG A 43 4.23 26.44 8.07
N ASN A 44 3.96 27.37 7.15
CA ASN A 44 3.05 28.50 7.37
C ASN A 44 1.79 28.45 6.49
N GLN A 45 1.62 27.38 5.72
CA GLN A 45 0.50 27.23 4.79
C GLN A 45 -0.08 25.83 4.95
N GLU A 46 -1.39 25.71 4.77
CA GLU A 46 -2.00 24.39 4.65
C GLU A 46 -1.44 23.71 3.39
N PRO A 47 -0.90 22.48 3.51
CA PRO A 47 -0.35 21.79 2.36
C PRO A 47 -1.47 21.46 1.37
N VAL A 48 -1.27 21.86 0.12
CA VAL A 48 -2.14 21.47 -1.01
C VAL A 48 -1.43 20.38 -1.81
N PRO A 49 -2.13 19.31 -2.24
CA PRO A 49 -1.55 18.29 -3.11
C PRO A 49 -0.86 18.91 -4.33
N ASN A 50 0.39 18.54 -4.56
CA ASN A 50 1.18 19.05 -5.68
C ASN A 50 1.97 17.92 -6.31
N ASP A 51 1.44 17.39 -7.41
CA ASP A 51 1.96 16.19 -8.07
C ASP A 51 3.43 16.33 -8.48
N ARG A 52 3.86 17.53 -8.89
CA ARG A 52 5.25 17.78 -9.27
C ARG A 52 6.20 17.64 -8.08
N LYS A 53 5.82 18.17 -6.90
CA LYS A 53 6.64 18.07 -5.68
C LYS A 53 6.62 16.65 -5.11
N ILE A 54 5.44 16.03 -5.09
CA ILE A 54 5.25 14.64 -4.64
C ILE A 54 6.04 13.67 -5.53
N GLY A 55 5.95 13.83 -6.86
CA GLY A 55 6.70 13.04 -7.83
C GLY A 55 8.21 13.10 -7.60
N LYS A 56 8.78 14.29 -7.37
CA LYS A 56 10.22 14.44 -7.05
C LYS A 56 10.66 13.67 -5.80
N LEU A 57 9.80 13.60 -4.77
CA LEU A 57 10.08 12.81 -3.57
C LEU A 57 10.05 11.31 -3.89
N CYS A 58 9.05 10.86 -4.64
CA CYS A 58 8.88 9.45 -4.99
C CYS A 58 9.99 8.97 -5.95
N GLU A 59 10.36 9.76 -6.96
CA GLU A 59 11.51 9.47 -7.84
C GLU A 59 12.83 9.40 -7.06
N TYR A 60 13.00 10.26 -6.05
CA TYR A 60 14.15 10.20 -5.17
C TYR A 60 14.14 8.92 -4.33
N ALA A 61 12.98 8.54 -3.79
CA ALA A 61 12.78 7.35 -2.99
C ALA A 61 13.09 6.07 -3.79
N ALA A 62 12.59 5.96 -5.03
CA ALA A 62 12.87 4.85 -5.93
C ALA A 62 14.38 4.68 -6.20
N LYS A 63 15.11 5.80 -6.38
CA LYS A 63 16.58 5.78 -6.55
C LYS A 63 17.35 5.54 -5.26
N ASN A 64 16.70 5.62 -4.10
CA ASN A 64 17.34 5.50 -2.78
C ASN A 64 16.49 4.65 -1.82
N PRO A 65 16.26 3.34 -2.08
CA PRO A 65 15.34 2.51 -1.30
C PRO A 65 15.58 2.52 0.21
N LEU A 66 16.86 2.56 0.64
CA LEU A 66 17.25 2.63 2.06
C LEU A 66 16.76 3.92 2.79
N ARG A 67 16.21 4.89 2.06
CA ARG A 67 15.61 6.10 2.61
C ARG A 67 14.10 6.00 2.76
N ILE A 68 13.45 5.06 2.08
CA ILE A 68 12.00 4.88 2.12
C ILE A 68 11.50 4.76 3.56
N PRO A 69 12.05 3.87 4.44
CA PRO A 69 11.57 3.75 5.82
C PRO A 69 11.66 5.05 6.63
N LYS A 70 12.68 5.87 6.38
CA LYS A 70 12.85 7.18 7.06
C LYS A 70 11.91 8.25 6.53
N ILE A 71 11.55 8.17 5.25
CA ILE A 71 10.58 9.07 4.63
C ILE A 71 9.19 8.72 5.17
N THR A 72 8.80 7.45 5.11
CA THR A 72 7.47 6.97 5.51
C THR A 72 7.23 7.12 6.99
N SER A 73 8.21 6.80 7.85
CA SER A 73 8.12 7.10 9.29
C SER A 73 7.87 8.59 9.58
N ASN A 74 8.44 9.51 8.77
CA ASN A 74 8.15 10.94 8.93
C ASN A 74 6.74 11.31 8.47
N LEU A 75 6.27 10.71 7.38
CA LEU A 75 4.92 10.91 6.85
C LEU A 75 3.87 10.39 7.85
N GLU A 76 4.06 9.18 8.37
CA GLU A 76 3.20 8.54 9.37
C GLU A 76 3.08 9.38 10.65
N GLN A 77 4.22 9.81 11.22
CA GLN A 77 4.21 10.70 12.38
C GLN A 77 3.44 12.00 12.11
N ARG A 78 3.59 12.58 10.91
CA ARG A 78 2.83 13.77 10.49
C ARG A 78 1.35 13.46 10.29
N CYS A 79 0.99 12.28 9.81
CA CYS A 79 -0.39 11.86 9.59
C CYS A 79 -1.13 11.77 10.91
N PHE A 80 -0.61 11.02 11.88
CA PHE A 80 -1.21 10.91 13.21
C PHE A 80 -1.21 12.23 13.98
N LYS A 81 -0.20 13.07 13.78
CA LYS A 81 -0.24 14.45 14.29
C LYS A 81 -1.30 15.29 13.59
N GLY A 82 -1.48 15.13 12.28
CA GLY A 82 -2.49 15.82 11.49
C GLY A 82 -3.90 15.47 11.97
N LEU A 83 -4.19 14.17 12.11
CA LEU A 83 -5.48 13.67 12.59
C LEU A 83 -5.83 14.21 13.98
N ARG A 84 -4.91 14.13 14.94
CA ARG A 84 -5.14 14.65 16.31
C ARG A 84 -5.36 16.16 16.39
N ASN A 85 -4.85 16.91 15.43
CA ASN A 85 -5.00 18.37 15.38
C ASN A 85 -6.01 18.82 14.32
N GLU A 86 -6.80 17.89 13.77
CA GLU A 86 -7.82 18.15 12.74
C GLU A 86 -7.27 18.85 11.49
N LYS A 87 -6.00 18.63 11.16
CA LYS A 87 -5.34 19.17 9.96
C LYS A 87 -5.51 18.22 8.78
N PHE A 88 -6.74 18.08 8.29
CA PHE A 88 -7.09 17.09 7.27
C PHE A 88 -6.45 17.35 5.90
N GLY A 89 -6.16 18.60 5.52
CA GLY A 89 -5.39 18.89 4.31
C GLY A 89 -4.00 18.24 4.32
N CYS A 90 -3.35 18.19 5.49
CA CYS A 90 -2.07 17.49 5.66
C CYS A 90 -2.22 15.98 5.47
N VAL A 91 -3.28 15.38 5.99
CA VAL A 91 -3.57 13.95 5.84
C VAL A 91 -3.81 13.61 4.36
N LYS A 92 -4.61 14.40 3.64
CA LYS A 92 -4.84 14.26 2.19
C LYS A 92 -3.53 14.23 1.41
N VAL A 93 -2.64 15.20 1.63
CA VAL A 93 -1.35 15.27 0.94
C VAL A 93 -0.47 14.07 1.27
N ILE A 94 -0.47 13.61 2.52
CA ILE A 94 0.29 12.41 2.92
C ILE A 94 -0.21 11.18 2.15
N LEU A 95 -1.53 11.00 2.04
CA LEU A 95 -2.14 9.91 1.28
C LEU A 95 -1.81 10.01 -0.21
N CYS A 96 -1.78 11.22 -0.80
CA CYS A 96 -1.28 11.44 -2.16
C CYS A 96 0.20 11.03 -2.32
N VAL A 97 1.03 11.22 -1.29
CA VAL A 97 2.43 10.77 -1.32
C VAL A 97 2.52 9.24 -1.29
N TYR A 98 1.76 8.59 -0.41
CA TYR A 98 1.75 7.13 -0.32
C TYR A 98 1.22 6.45 -1.59
N THR A 99 0.11 6.95 -2.16
CA THR A 99 -0.41 6.45 -3.45
C THR A 99 0.58 6.63 -4.58
N LYS A 100 1.32 7.76 -4.62
CA LYS A 100 2.41 7.93 -5.59
C LYS A 100 3.61 7.00 -5.32
N LEU A 101 3.91 6.69 -4.06
CA LEU A 101 4.93 5.70 -3.71
C LEU A 101 4.54 4.28 -4.18
N LEU A 102 3.27 3.89 -4.06
CA LEU A 102 2.77 2.60 -4.55
C LEU A 102 3.04 2.43 -6.06
N SER A 103 2.72 3.44 -6.85
CA SER A 103 2.96 3.40 -8.31
C SER A 103 4.44 3.55 -8.69
N THR A 104 5.23 4.32 -7.95
CA THR A 104 6.63 4.63 -8.32
C THR A 104 7.65 3.63 -7.76
N CYS A 105 7.38 3.05 -6.58
CA CYS A 105 8.29 2.19 -5.82
C CYS A 105 7.70 0.79 -5.60
N LYS A 106 7.01 0.24 -6.61
CA LYS A 106 6.23 -1.01 -6.51
C LYS A 106 7.08 -2.18 -5.99
N GLU A 107 8.29 -2.35 -6.51
CA GLU A 107 9.25 -3.38 -6.07
C GLU A 107 9.75 -3.20 -4.63
N GLN A 108 9.60 -2.01 -4.06
CA GLN A 108 10.03 -1.69 -2.69
C GLN A 108 8.84 -1.51 -1.73
N MET A 109 7.64 -1.95 -2.13
CA MET A 109 6.39 -1.81 -1.36
C MET A 109 6.52 -2.32 0.08
N ALA A 110 7.23 -3.43 0.29
CA ALA A 110 7.49 -4.00 1.62
C ALA A 110 8.16 -3.02 2.60
N LEU A 111 8.89 -2.00 2.12
CA LEU A 111 9.56 -1.01 2.97
C LEU A 111 8.60 0.03 3.59
N PHE A 112 7.35 0.09 3.12
CA PHE A 112 6.38 1.08 3.58
C PHE A 112 4.94 0.60 3.70
N ALA A 113 4.64 -0.63 3.27
CA ALA A 113 3.29 -1.19 3.30
C ALA A 113 2.66 -1.17 4.70
N SER A 114 3.40 -1.58 5.74
CA SER A 114 2.91 -1.56 7.12
C SER A 114 2.54 -0.16 7.60
N SER A 115 3.37 0.84 7.26
CA SER A 115 3.13 2.25 7.60
C SER A 115 1.87 2.78 6.90
N LEU A 116 1.67 2.45 5.63
CA LEU A 116 0.47 2.84 4.88
C LEU A 116 -0.79 2.15 5.42
N LEU A 117 -0.74 0.83 5.64
CA LEU A 117 -1.86 0.05 6.18
C LEU A 117 -2.27 0.53 7.58
N GLY A 118 -1.30 0.85 8.46
CA GLY A 118 -1.61 1.41 9.78
C GLY A 118 -2.31 2.77 9.71
N ILE A 119 -1.92 3.63 8.76
CA ILE A 119 -2.63 4.89 8.49
C ILE A 119 -4.05 4.61 7.98
N ILE A 120 -4.20 3.71 7.00
CA ILE A 120 -5.52 3.36 6.42
C ILE A 120 -6.45 2.81 7.51
N GLN A 121 -5.99 1.87 8.34
CA GLN A 121 -6.75 1.36 9.48
C GLN A 121 -7.24 2.49 10.38
N THR A 122 -6.34 3.39 10.76
CA THR A 122 -6.69 4.55 11.60
C THR A 122 -7.72 5.47 10.94
N LEU A 123 -7.64 5.67 9.61
CA LEU A 123 -8.61 6.47 8.87
C LEU A 123 -9.98 5.80 8.83
N LEU A 124 -10.03 4.49 8.59
CA LEU A 124 -11.27 3.71 8.56
C LEU A 124 -11.96 3.66 9.93
N GLU A 125 -11.23 3.87 11.02
CA GLU A 125 -11.79 4.01 12.37
C GLU A 125 -12.42 5.41 12.63
N GLN A 126 -12.14 6.42 11.81
CA GLN A 126 -12.70 7.77 11.96
C GLN A 126 -14.16 7.86 11.47
N THR A 127 -15.09 7.18 12.14
CA THR A 127 -16.50 7.08 11.73
C THR A 127 -17.27 8.40 11.65
N ARG A 128 -16.75 9.47 12.26
CA ARG A 128 -17.38 10.80 12.27
C ARG A 128 -16.97 11.69 11.09
N LEU A 129 -16.01 11.24 10.29
CA LEU A 129 -15.41 12.02 9.21
C LEU A 129 -15.46 11.21 7.91
N ASP A 130 -16.60 11.28 7.23
CA ASP A 130 -16.85 10.52 6.00
C ASP A 130 -15.74 10.71 4.96
N GLU A 131 -15.19 11.92 4.86
CA GLU A 131 -14.09 12.22 3.95
C GLU A 131 -12.81 11.41 4.28
N MET A 132 -12.50 11.18 5.56
CA MET A 132 -11.35 10.36 5.96
C MET A 132 -11.59 8.89 5.65
N LEU A 133 -12.83 8.40 5.81
CA LEU A 133 -13.22 7.04 5.43
C LEU A 133 -13.03 6.83 3.93
N ILE A 134 -13.57 7.75 3.10
CA ILE A 134 -13.48 7.67 1.63
C ILE A 134 -12.02 7.68 1.18
N ILE A 135 -11.20 8.61 1.68
CA ILE A 135 -9.77 8.67 1.33
C ILE A 135 -9.03 7.41 1.78
N GLY A 136 -9.37 6.87 2.96
CA GLY A 136 -8.83 5.61 3.46
C GLY A 136 -9.15 4.44 2.52
N CYS A 137 -10.41 4.33 2.08
CA CYS A 137 -10.86 3.34 1.10
C CYS A 137 -10.15 3.51 -0.25
N ASP A 138 -10.05 4.74 -0.78
CA ASP A 138 -9.38 4.98 -2.05
C ASP A 138 -7.90 4.58 -2.01
N ALA A 139 -7.19 4.91 -0.93
CA ALA A 139 -5.80 4.50 -0.75
C ALA A 139 -5.67 2.98 -0.55
N LEU A 140 -6.64 2.33 0.08
CA LEU A 140 -6.66 0.89 0.25
C LEU A 140 -6.91 0.17 -1.08
N ALA A 141 -7.80 0.68 -1.92
CA ALA A 141 -8.01 0.14 -3.27
C ALA A 141 -6.72 0.25 -4.10
N GLU A 142 -6.03 1.39 -4.05
CA GLU A 142 -4.74 1.56 -4.72
C GLU A 142 -3.68 0.61 -4.17
N PHE A 143 -3.67 0.39 -2.85
CA PHE A 143 -2.76 -0.55 -2.19
C PHE A 143 -2.98 -1.97 -2.67
N VAL A 144 -4.23 -2.45 -2.66
CA VAL A 144 -4.61 -3.79 -3.14
C VAL A 144 -4.22 -3.98 -4.60
N ASN A 145 -4.57 -3.02 -5.47
CA ASN A 145 -4.24 -3.08 -6.90
C ASN A 145 -2.71 -2.99 -7.18
N SER A 146 -1.93 -2.52 -6.21
CA SER A 146 -0.47 -2.39 -6.33
C SER A 146 0.29 -3.58 -5.75
N GLN A 147 -0.37 -4.53 -5.10
CA GLN A 147 0.30 -5.71 -4.55
C GLN A 147 0.94 -6.53 -5.68
N MET A 148 2.09 -7.13 -5.34
CA MET A 148 2.81 -8.07 -6.22
C MET A 148 2.70 -9.50 -5.71
N ASP A 149 2.38 -9.66 -4.43
CA ASP A 149 2.24 -10.92 -3.72
C ASP A 149 1.19 -10.78 -2.60
N SER A 150 0.75 -11.91 -2.06
CA SER A 150 -0.28 -11.99 -1.02
C SER A 150 0.24 -11.71 0.39
N THR A 151 1.41 -11.08 0.54
CA THR A 151 2.09 -10.84 1.83
C THR A 151 1.20 -10.14 2.87
N HIS A 152 0.28 -9.28 2.42
CA HIS A 152 -0.57 -8.48 3.30
C HIS A 152 -2.02 -8.98 3.40
N MET A 153 -2.34 -10.13 2.82
CA MET A 153 -3.70 -10.67 2.75
C MET A 153 -4.36 -10.80 4.12
N PHE A 154 -3.65 -11.34 5.12
CA PHE A 154 -4.16 -11.43 6.50
C PHE A 154 -4.51 -10.06 7.11
N GLN A 155 -3.72 -9.02 6.84
CA GLN A 155 -4.00 -7.66 7.32
C GLN A 155 -5.21 -7.05 6.60
N LEU A 156 -5.39 -7.39 5.32
CA LEU A 156 -6.55 -6.96 4.53
C LEU A 156 -7.83 -7.67 4.98
N GLU A 157 -7.77 -8.95 5.34
CA GLU A 157 -8.91 -9.72 5.86
C GLU A 157 -9.49 -9.07 7.12
N GLY A 158 -8.64 -8.57 8.02
CA GLY A 158 -9.07 -7.84 9.21
C GLY A 158 -9.88 -6.56 8.92
N LEU A 159 -9.77 -6.01 7.71
CA LEU A 159 -10.52 -4.81 7.29
C LEU A 159 -11.88 -5.13 6.65
N ILE A 160 -12.11 -6.37 6.22
CA ILE A 160 -13.32 -6.79 5.51
C ILE A 160 -14.60 -6.41 6.26
N PRO A 161 -14.76 -6.69 7.58
CA PRO A 161 -16.00 -6.36 8.28
C PRO A 161 -16.31 -4.86 8.23
N LYS A 162 -15.28 -4.02 8.32
CA LYS A 162 -15.44 -2.57 8.25
C LYS A 162 -15.82 -2.11 6.85
N LEU A 163 -15.24 -2.71 5.82
CA LEU A 163 -15.55 -2.40 4.43
C LEU A 163 -16.98 -2.82 4.06
N CYS A 164 -17.44 -3.97 4.54
CA CYS A 164 -18.84 -4.40 4.39
C CYS A 164 -19.80 -3.42 5.08
N GLN A 165 -19.47 -2.96 6.30
CA GLN A 165 -20.27 -1.93 6.97
C GLN A 165 -20.39 -0.65 6.13
N LEU A 166 -19.30 -0.18 5.52
CA LEU A 166 -19.33 1.00 4.64
C LEU A 166 -20.12 0.75 3.36
N ALA A 167 -20.00 -0.44 2.77
CA ALA A 167 -20.75 -0.88 1.60
C ALA A 167 -22.26 -0.97 1.84
N GLU A 168 -22.66 -1.14 3.09
CA GLU A 168 -24.04 -1.25 3.55
C GLU A 168 -24.52 0.02 4.30
N GLU A 169 -23.83 1.16 4.17
CA GLU A 169 -24.24 2.41 4.83
C GLU A 169 -25.69 2.78 4.49
N ASP A 170 -26.50 2.95 5.54
CA ASP A 170 -27.92 3.29 5.46
C ASP A 170 -28.14 4.72 4.97
N GLY A 171 -29.25 4.92 4.25
CA GLY A 171 -29.66 6.21 3.73
C GLY A 171 -29.51 6.31 2.21
N ASP A 172 -30.28 7.24 1.65
CA ASP A 172 -30.36 7.47 0.19
C ASP A 172 -29.80 8.84 -0.21
N ASP A 173 -28.97 9.44 0.65
CA ASP A 173 -28.29 10.70 0.37
C ASP A 173 -26.93 10.48 -0.33
N ASP A 174 -26.40 11.55 -0.92
CA ASP A 174 -25.09 11.54 -1.59
C ASP A 174 -23.94 11.14 -0.64
N ARG A 175 -24.12 11.30 0.66
CA ARG A 175 -23.17 10.87 1.69
C ARG A 175 -23.12 9.35 1.75
N ALA A 176 -24.27 8.70 1.97
CA ALA A 176 -24.38 7.25 2.03
C ALA A 176 -23.92 6.61 0.72
N LEU A 177 -24.31 7.16 -0.44
CA LEU A 177 -23.86 6.68 -1.75
C LEU A 177 -22.34 6.70 -1.90
N ARG A 178 -21.67 7.79 -1.49
CA ARG A 178 -20.20 7.88 -1.55
C ARG A 178 -19.51 6.86 -0.65
N LEU A 179 -19.99 6.68 0.58
CA LEU A 179 -19.45 5.67 1.50
C LEU A 179 -19.64 4.25 0.97
N ARG A 180 -20.84 3.92 0.48
CA ARG A 180 -21.15 2.63 -0.16
C ARG A 180 -20.23 2.36 -1.34
N SER A 181 -20.08 3.34 -2.23
CA SER A 181 -19.20 3.23 -3.40
C SER A 181 -17.73 2.99 -3.01
N ALA A 182 -17.24 3.68 -1.98
CA ALA A 182 -15.87 3.56 -1.50
C ALA A 182 -15.59 2.19 -0.88
N GLY A 183 -16.50 1.68 -0.04
CA GLY A 183 -16.40 0.34 0.54
C GLY A 183 -16.42 -0.75 -0.53
N LEU A 184 -17.38 -0.67 -1.46
CA LEU A 184 -17.53 -1.64 -2.55
C LEU A 184 -16.34 -1.64 -3.51
N LYS A 185 -15.76 -0.48 -3.83
CA LYS A 185 -14.56 -0.37 -4.66
C LYS A 185 -13.39 -1.17 -4.10
N VAL A 186 -13.18 -1.11 -2.78
CA VAL A 186 -12.11 -1.87 -2.13
C VAL A 186 -12.42 -3.37 -2.15
N LEU A 187 -13.64 -3.76 -1.77
CA LEU A 187 -14.06 -5.16 -1.77
C LEU A 187 -13.93 -5.79 -3.16
N ALA A 188 -14.35 -5.07 -4.21
CA ALA A 188 -14.19 -5.49 -5.58
C ALA A 188 -12.71 -5.66 -5.96
N SER A 189 -11.85 -4.71 -5.57
CA SER A 189 -10.40 -4.79 -5.82
C SER A 189 -9.78 -6.02 -5.14
N MET A 190 -10.18 -6.33 -3.90
CA MET A 190 -9.71 -7.52 -3.17
C MET A 190 -10.12 -8.82 -3.87
N ILE A 191 -11.38 -8.92 -4.30
CA ILE A 191 -11.88 -10.10 -5.03
C ILE A 191 -11.13 -10.28 -6.34
N ILE A 192 -10.93 -9.20 -7.10
CA ILE A 192 -10.20 -9.24 -8.37
C ILE A 192 -8.75 -9.67 -8.16
N SER A 193 -8.07 -9.14 -7.14
CA SER A 193 -6.67 -9.53 -6.82
C SER A 193 -6.56 -11.03 -6.56
N VAL A 194 -7.39 -11.57 -5.66
CA VAL A 194 -7.38 -13.00 -5.33
C VAL A 194 -7.78 -13.87 -6.54
N THR A 195 -8.74 -13.43 -7.34
CA THR A 195 -9.16 -14.18 -8.54
C THR A 195 -8.05 -14.24 -9.58
N LEU A 196 -7.33 -13.14 -9.79
CA LEU A 196 -6.20 -13.08 -10.72
C LEU A 196 -5.02 -13.93 -10.24
N GLU A 197 -4.69 -13.90 -8.95
CA GLU A 197 -3.65 -14.77 -8.36
C GLU A 197 -3.96 -16.25 -8.63
N ASN A 198 -5.17 -16.70 -8.34
CA ASN A 198 -5.61 -18.08 -8.58
C ASN A 198 -5.55 -18.49 -10.06
N TYR A 199 -5.87 -17.56 -10.98
CA TYR A 199 -5.78 -17.82 -12.42
C TYR A 199 -4.33 -17.99 -12.89
N MET A 200 -3.38 -17.31 -12.25
CA MET A 200 -1.95 -17.44 -12.58
C MET A 200 -1.36 -18.73 -12.01
N ASP A 201 -1.75 -19.12 -10.79
CA ASP A 201 -1.31 -20.38 -10.17
C ASP A 201 -1.80 -21.62 -10.94
N THR A 202 -3.03 -21.57 -11.46
CA THR A 202 -3.59 -22.66 -12.30
C THR A 202 -2.89 -22.81 -13.65
N LYS A 203 -2.23 -21.78 -14.18
CA LYS A 203 -1.40 -21.88 -15.40
C LYS A 203 0.00 -22.39 -15.15
N MET A 204 0.51 -22.24 -13.92
CA MET A 204 1.87 -22.61 -13.54
C MET A 204 1.98 -24.05 -13.02
N THR A 205 0.87 -24.69 -12.67
CA THR A 205 0.85 -26.14 -12.40
C THR A 205 0.84 -26.90 -13.74
N PRO A 206 1.93 -27.56 -14.15
CA PRO A 206 1.83 -28.52 -15.23
C PRO A 206 0.96 -29.65 -14.69
N VAL A 207 -0.14 -29.96 -15.37
CA VAL A 207 -0.84 -31.23 -15.18
C VAL A 207 0.22 -32.32 -15.35
N ASN A 208 0.66 -32.91 -14.24
CA ASN A 208 1.54 -34.06 -14.28
C ASN A 208 0.85 -35.09 -15.17
N GLY A 209 1.49 -35.36 -16.31
CA GLY A 209 0.98 -36.25 -17.32
C GLY A 209 0.61 -37.57 -16.67
N SER A 210 -0.68 -37.88 -16.70
CA SER A 210 -1.22 -39.19 -16.42
C SER A 210 -0.52 -40.20 -17.34
N LYS A 211 0.47 -40.92 -16.81
CA LYS A 211 0.77 -42.27 -17.28
C LYS A 211 -0.13 -43.22 -16.50
N VAL A 212 -1.17 -43.67 -17.19
CA VAL A 212 -1.91 -44.88 -16.87
C VAL A 212 -0.92 -46.03 -16.92
N ASP A 213 -0.89 -46.88 -15.89
CA ASP A 213 -0.67 -48.31 -16.03
C ASP A 213 -1.38 -49.04 -14.87
N GLU A 214 -2.02 -50.15 -15.23
CA GLU A 214 -2.97 -50.94 -14.45
C GLU A 214 -2.31 -51.84 -13.40
N ASN A 215 -3.05 -52.07 -12.30
CA ASN A 215 -3.22 -53.33 -11.52
C ASN A 215 -2.92 -53.26 -10.00
N GLY A 216 -3.96 -53.51 -9.19
CA GLY A 216 -3.88 -54.24 -7.91
C GLY A 216 -3.83 -53.43 -6.60
N SER A 217 -4.95 -53.38 -5.86
CA SER A 217 -5.06 -52.95 -4.43
C SER A 217 -4.73 -54.09 -3.44
N PRO A 218 -4.66 -53.94 -2.08
CA PRO A 218 -4.82 -52.74 -1.21
C PRO A 218 -3.81 -52.61 -0.02
N PHE A 219 -3.96 -51.52 0.77
CA PHE A 219 -3.54 -51.27 2.18
C PHE A 219 -2.30 -50.40 2.47
N PRO A 220 -2.25 -49.70 3.64
CA PRO A 220 -1.78 -48.31 3.76
C PRO A 220 -0.58 -48.18 4.71
N ASP A 221 0.37 -47.32 4.39
CA ASP A 221 1.42 -46.96 5.35
C ASP A 221 1.41 -45.46 5.65
N ILE A 222 1.12 -45.20 6.93
CA ILE A 222 1.40 -43.98 7.65
C ILE A 222 2.92 -43.84 7.75
N ILE A 223 3.48 -42.77 7.19
CA ILE A 223 4.75 -42.21 7.66
C ILE A 223 4.50 -40.74 7.99
N GLU A 224 4.51 -40.49 9.30
CA GLU A 224 4.55 -39.18 9.93
C GLU A 224 5.89 -38.47 9.69
N ASN A 225 5.81 -37.14 9.74
CA ASN A 225 6.85 -36.14 10.01
C ASN A 225 7.66 -35.61 8.82
N SER A 226 7.37 -34.37 8.42
CA SER A 226 8.02 -33.20 9.04
C SER A 226 7.40 -31.91 8.51
N SER A 227 7.39 -30.90 9.37
CA SER A 227 6.72 -29.61 9.24
C SER A 227 7.17 -28.80 8.01
N ASP A 228 6.39 -28.86 6.94
CA ASP A 228 6.43 -27.84 5.89
C ASP A 228 5.26 -26.87 6.08
N PHE A 229 5.61 -25.60 6.21
CA PHE A 229 4.67 -24.48 6.16
C PHE A 229 4.08 -24.45 4.75
N ASP A 230 2.88 -25.00 4.57
CA ASP A 230 2.24 -25.13 3.26
C ASP A 230 1.47 -23.84 2.91
N PRO A 231 1.99 -22.98 2.01
CA PRO A 231 1.35 -21.70 1.66
C PRO A 231 -0.01 -21.91 0.95
N THR A 232 -0.25 -23.10 0.42
CA THR A 232 -1.45 -23.49 -0.34
C THR A 232 -2.71 -23.49 0.53
N ILE A 233 -2.59 -23.81 1.82
CA ILE A 233 -3.71 -23.82 2.78
C ILE A 233 -4.20 -22.39 3.07
N SER A 234 -3.30 -21.41 3.07
CA SER A 234 -3.65 -20.00 3.33
C SER A 234 -4.46 -19.36 2.20
N SER A 235 -4.16 -19.72 0.94
CA SER A 235 -4.94 -19.30 -0.23
C SER A 235 -6.35 -19.90 -0.20
N LEU A 236 -6.48 -21.19 0.14
CA LEU A 236 -7.77 -21.88 0.26
C LEU A 236 -8.66 -21.32 1.37
N THR A 237 -8.10 -20.88 2.50
CA THR A 237 -8.87 -20.18 3.53
C THR A 237 -9.38 -18.82 3.06
N SER A 238 -8.58 -18.03 2.34
CA SER A 238 -9.00 -16.72 1.82
C SER A 238 -10.08 -16.85 0.72
N ILE A 239 -10.01 -17.92 -0.07
CA ILE A 239 -11.05 -18.30 -1.05
C ILE A 239 -12.39 -18.63 -0.37
N GLY A 240 -12.37 -19.35 0.75
CA GLY A 240 -13.57 -19.68 1.52
C GLY A 240 -14.26 -18.45 2.13
N TYR A 241 -13.50 -17.46 2.58
CA TYR A 241 -14.05 -16.22 3.12
C TYR A 241 -14.66 -15.32 2.03
N LEU A 242 -14.02 -15.19 0.87
CA LEU A 242 -14.50 -14.31 -0.21
C LEU A 242 -15.69 -14.90 -0.98
N THR A 243 -15.76 -16.24 -1.12
CA THR A 243 -16.92 -16.93 -1.73
C THR A 243 -18.20 -16.76 -0.92
N GLY A 244 -18.13 -16.54 0.40
CA GLY A 244 -19.30 -16.18 1.23
C GLY A 244 -19.73 -14.71 1.11
N ILE A 245 -18.82 -13.82 0.71
CA ILE A 245 -19.05 -12.36 0.61
C ILE A 245 -19.52 -11.97 -0.82
N LEU A 246 -19.04 -12.68 -1.84
CA LEU A 246 -19.43 -12.54 -3.25
C LEU A 246 -20.94 -12.45 -3.49
N PRO A 247 -21.80 -13.32 -2.91
CA PRO A 247 -23.26 -13.22 -3.05
C PRO A 247 -23.84 -11.92 -2.48
N ARG A 248 -23.31 -11.44 -1.35
CA ARG A 248 -23.76 -10.19 -0.70
C ARG A 248 -23.31 -8.94 -1.47
N ILE A 249 -22.11 -8.97 -2.04
CA ILE A 249 -21.59 -7.92 -2.93
C ILE A 249 -22.33 -7.90 -4.26
N LEU A 250 -22.69 -9.05 -4.83
CA LEU A 250 -23.50 -9.13 -6.05
C LEU A 250 -24.93 -8.60 -5.83
N LEU A 251 -25.56 -8.88 -4.68
CA LEU A 251 -26.87 -8.33 -4.32
C LEU A 251 -26.85 -6.81 -4.10
N THR A 252 -25.79 -6.27 -3.49
CA THR A 252 -25.61 -4.80 -3.34
C THR A 252 -25.18 -4.14 -4.64
N GLY A 253 -24.37 -4.81 -5.46
CA GLY A 253 -23.98 -4.39 -6.80
C GLY A 253 -25.15 -4.35 -7.80
N GLN A 254 -26.08 -5.29 -7.73
CA GLN A 254 -27.33 -5.27 -8.52
C GLN A 254 -28.26 -4.09 -8.15
N ARG A 255 -28.18 -3.58 -6.92
CA ARG A 255 -28.85 -2.32 -6.52
C ARG A 255 -28.15 -1.08 -7.07
N LEU A 256 -26.84 -1.13 -7.30
CA LEU A 256 -26.03 -0.01 -7.80
C LEU A 256 -25.91 0.05 -9.33
N SER A 257 -26.15 -1.05 -10.05
CA SER A 257 -26.25 -1.03 -11.53
C SER A 257 -27.41 -0.14 -12.04
N TYR A 258 -28.35 0.22 -11.17
CA TYR A 258 -29.40 1.21 -11.47
C TYR A 258 -28.99 2.67 -11.23
N ILE A 259 -27.79 2.93 -10.66
CA ILE A 259 -27.36 4.28 -10.25
C ILE A 259 -26.11 4.76 -11.02
N ILE A 260 -25.31 3.84 -11.59
CA ILE A 260 -23.99 4.19 -12.19
C ILE A 260 -23.99 4.17 -13.74
N LEU A 261 -25.05 3.72 -14.40
CA LEU A 261 -25.21 3.87 -15.85
C LEU A 261 -26.24 4.97 -16.15
N PRO A 262 -25.83 6.18 -16.55
CA PRO A 262 -26.74 7.05 -17.27
C PRO A 262 -26.93 6.46 -18.68
N ASP A 263 -28.18 6.43 -19.15
CA ASP A 263 -28.52 6.30 -20.57
C ASP A 263 -27.82 7.40 -21.41
#